data_AF-A0AAD5QLP4-F1
#
_entry.id   AF-A0AAD5QLP4-F1
#
_cell.length_a   1.000
_cell.length_b   1.000
_cell.length_c   1.000
_cell.angle_alpha   90.00
_cell.angle_beta   90.00
_cell.angle_gamma   90.00
#
_symmetry.space_group_name_H-M   'P 1'
#
loop_
_entity.id
_entity.type
_entity.pdbx_description
1 polymer ?
#
loop_
_entity_poly.entity_id
_entity_poly.type
_entity_poly.pdbx_seq_one_letter_code
_entity_poly.pdbx_strand_id
1 'polypeptide(L)'
;MGDQYCIIASNRVTGICIAQMVGADKKCTTMAEATITPVSANHTSISGTLSTTNVIMATWSRMMWQGVVDRTLRMLASGPFRLHFIAATAIVGGN
;
A
#
# COMPACT_ATOMS: atom_id res chain seq x y z
N MET A 1 8.23 -2.80 -23.26
CA MET A 1 7.59 -3.04 -21.95
C MET A 1 7.24 -4.52 -21.91
N GLY A 2 7.82 -5.28 -20.97
CA GLY A 2 7.50 -6.71 -20.82
C GLY A 2 6.15 -6.92 -20.16
N ASP A 3 5.58 -8.12 -20.33
CA ASP A 3 4.31 -8.49 -19.71
C ASP A 3 4.48 -8.63 -18.20
N GLN A 4 3.55 -8.07 -17.43
CA GLN A 4 3.58 -8.08 -15.96
C GLN A 4 2.55 -9.07 -15.40
N TYR A 5 2.97 -9.87 -14.44
CA TYR A 5 2.12 -10.86 -13.76
C TYR A 5 2.15 -10.65 -12.25
N CYS A 6 0.99 -10.73 -11.61
CA CYS A 6 0.87 -10.66 -10.17
C CYS A 6 1.14 -12.02 -9.53
N ILE A 7 2.02 -12.07 -8.54
CA ILE A 7 2.23 -13.26 -7.70
C ILE A 7 1.19 -13.22 -6.58
N ILE A 8 0.27 -14.18 -6.57
CA ILE A 8 -0.80 -14.26 -5.57
C ILE A 8 -0.49 -15.38 -4.59
N ALA A 9 -0.32 -15.04 -3.31
CA ALA A 9 -0.23 -16.01 -2.22
C ALA A 9 -1.31 -15.69 -1.18
N SER A 10 -2.05 -16.70 -0.74
CA SER A 10 -3.15 -16.54 0.25
C SER A 10 -4.13 -15.42 -0.10
N ASN A 11 -4.56 -15.35 -1.38
CA ASN A 11 -5.45 -14.31 -1.91
C ASN A 11 -4.89 -12.87 -1.86
N ARG A 12 -3.56 -12.72 -1.82
CA ARG A 12 -2.87 -11.43 -1.78
C ARG A 12 -1.80 -11.35 -2.86
N VAL A 13 -1.70 -10.20 -3.53
CA VAL A 13 -0.54 -9.91 -4.39
C VAL A 13 0.69 -9.65 -3.50
N THR A 14 1.66 -10.57 -3.52
CA THR A 14 2.90 -10.47 -2.73
C THR A 14 4.07 -9.91 -3.53
N GLY A 15 3.97 -9.88 -4.86
CA GLY A 15 5.00 -9.34 -5.73
C GLY A 15 4.51 -9.23 -7.17
N ILE A 16 5.25 -8.49 -7.97
CA ILE A 16 5.02 -8.36 -9.41
C ILE A 16 6.20 -9.04 -10.10
N CYS A 17 5.90 -9.96 -11.02
CA CYS A 17 6.87 -10.56 -11.88
C CYS A 17 6.82 -9.88 -13.25
N ILE A 18 7.98 -9.46 -13.75
CA ILE A 18 8.14 -9.08 -15.15
C ILE A 18 8.55 -10.33 -15.91
N ALA A 19 7.66 -10.85 -16.77
CA ALA A 19 7.93 -12.08 -17.49
C ALA A 19 9.10 -11.88 -18.45
N GLN A 20 10.02 -12.83 -18.43
CA GLN A 20 11.15 -12.89 -19.33
C GLN A 20 10.94 -14.00 -20.36
N MET A 21 11.54 -13.84 -21.52
CA MET A 21 11.53 -14.87 -22.56
C MET A 21 12.45 -16.01 -22.12
N VAL A 22 11.87 -17.19 -21.93
CA VAL A 22 12.62 -18.42 -21.62
C VAL A 22 12.30 -19.42 -22.71
N GLY A 23 13.17 -19.45 -23.73
CA GLY A 23 12.88 -20.14 -24.99
C GLY A 23 11.82 -19.38 -25.79
N ALA A 24 10.75 -20.07 -26.19
CA ALA A 24 9.63 -19.48 -26.95
C ALA A 24 8.48 -18.95 -26.07
N ASP A 25 8.51 -19.22 -24.75
CA ASP A 25 7.46 -18.84 -23.82
C ASP A 25 7.89 -17.65 -22.95
N LYS A 26 6.92 -16.81 -22.58
CA LYS A 26 7.08 -15.80 -21.52
C LYS A 26 6.76 -16.44 -20.18
N LYS A 27 7.76 -16.52 -19.29
CA LYS A 27 7.59 -17.14 -17.97
C LYS A 27 8.17 -16.27 -16.86
N CYS A 28 7.65 -16.48 -15.66
CA CYS A 28 8.22 -15.98 -14.42
C CYS A 28 9.17 -17.04 -13.85
N THR A 29 10.47 -16.83 -13.97
CA THR A 29 11.48 -17.80 -13.52
C THR A 29 12.18 -17.34 -12.24
N THR A 30 12.06 -18.09 -11.16
CA THR A 30 12.71 -17.76 -9.88
C THR A 30 14.24 -17.95 -9.89
N MET A 31 14.80 -18.47 -10.98
CA MET A 31 16.23 -18.72 -11.13
C MET A 31 16.79 -17.76 -12.17
N ALA A 32 17.70 -16.90 -11.71
CA ALA A 32 18.41 -15.86 -12.44
C ALA A 32 17.51 -14.77 -13.08
N GLU A 33 17.56 -13.57 -12.48
CA GLU A 33 17.16 -12.30 -13.08
C GLU A 33 15.69 -12.05 -13.45
N ALA A 34 14.74 -12.97 -13.20
CA ALA A 34 13.35 -12.53 -13.16
C ALA A 34 13.21 -11.54 -12.01
N THR A 35 12.99 -10.29 -12.40
CA THR A 35 12.93 -9.16 -11.51
C THR A 35 11.58 -9.24 -10.82
N ILE A 36 11.48 -10.09 -9.78
CA ILE A 36 10.37 -10.02 -8.84
C ILE A 36 10.52 -8.66 -8.19
N THR A 37 9.72 -7.72 -8.66
CA THR A 37 9.69 -6.39 -8.10
C THR A 37 8.70 -6.37 -6.94
N PRO A 38 9.03 -5.65 -5.86
CA PRO A 38 8.05 -5.40 -4.82
C PRO A 38 6.84 -4.69 -5.43
N VAL A 39 5.65 -4.94 -4.87
CA VAL A 39 4.45 -4.21 -5.24
C VAL A 39 4.71 -2.72 -4.99
N SER A 40 4.49 -1.89 -6.03
CA SER A 40 4.72 -0.45 -5.93
C SER A 40 3.98 0.18 -4.75
N ALA A 41 4.61 1.17 -4.11
CA ALA A 41 4.00 1.95 -3.03
C ALA A 41 2.64 2.54 -3.45
N ASN A 42 2.49 2.93 -4.72
CA ASN A 42 1.24 3.48 -5.25
C ASN A 42 0.02 2.54 -5.11
N HIS A 43 0.25 1.23 -5.02
CA HIS A 43 -0.81 0.24 -4.84
C HIS A 43 -0.99 -0.19 -3.38
N THR A 44 -0.12 0.28 -2.47
CA THR A 44 -0.11 -0.11 -1.05
C THR A 44 -0.23 1.06 -0.08
N SER A 45 -0.14 2.30 -0.58
CA SER A 45 -0.30 3.53 0.20
C SER A 45 -1.56 4.29 -0.17
N ILE A 46 -2.25 4.83 0.84
CA ILE A 46 -3.32 5.80 0.69
C ILE A 46 -2.83 7.10 1.32
N SER A 47 -2.84 8.19 0.56
CA SER A 47 -2.47 9.53 1.03
C SER A 47 -3.59 10.52 0.76
N GLY A 48 -3.68 11.57 1.58
CA GLY A 48 -4.64 12.65 1.39
C GLY A 48 -4.34 13.84 2.30
N THR A 49 -5.05 14.94 2.06
CA THR A 49 -4.91 16.17 2.85
C THR A 49 -6.13 16.33 3.73
N LEU A 50 -5.89 16.56 5.03
CA LEU A 50 -6.93 16.93 5.99
C LEU A 50 -6.87 18.45 6.20
N SER A 51 -7.96 19.13 5.85
CA SER A 51 -8.13 20.56 6.11
C SER A 51 -9.16 20.76 7.22
N THR A 52 -8.90 21.70 8.12
CA THR A 52 -9.84 22.08 9.19
C THR A 52 -10.07 23.59 9.18
N THR A 53 -11.30 23.99 9.47
CA THR A 53 -11.67 25.39 9.74
C THR A 53 -11.73 25.68 11.25
N ASN A 54 -11.58 24.65 12.08
CA ASN A 54 -11.62 24.79 13.53
C ASN A 54 -10.28 25.34 14.03
N VAL A 55 -10.31 26.56 14.59
CA VAL A 55 -9.12 27.28 15.08
C VAL A 55 -8.37 26.49 16.16
N ILE A 56 -9.07 25.70 16.98
CA ILE A 56 -8.44 24.86 18.01
C ILE A 56 -7.68 23.71 17.35
N MET A 57 -8.27 23.05 16.35
CA MET A 57 -7.60 21.97 15.63
C MET A 57 -6.42 22.47 14.78
N ALA A 58 -6.46 23.72 14.32
CA ALA A 58 -5.35 24.31 13.58
C ALA A 58 -4.08 24.46 14.45
N THR A 59 -4.21 24.57 15.77
CA THR A 59 -3.07 24.67 16.70
C THR A 59 -2.65 23.31 17.28
N TRP A 60 -3.27 22.22 16.84
CA TRP A 60 -2.94 20.88 17.31
C TRP A 60 -1.54 20.46 16.92
N SER A 61 -0.85 19.83 17.88
CA SER A 61 0.43 19.19 17.62
C SER A 61 0.29 18.00 16.67
N ARG A 62 1.40 17.57 16.05
CA ARG A 62 1.44 16.37 15.20
C ARG A 62 0.91 15.12 15.92
N MET A 63 1.16 14.99 17.22
CA MET A 63 0.66 13.87 18.03
C MET A 63 -0.87 13.88 18.18
N MET A 64 -1.47 15.07 18.33
CA MET A 64 -2.93 15.20 18.38
C MET A 64 -3.56 14.83 17.03
N TRP A 65 -2.97 15.29 15.93
CA TRP A 65 -3.38 14.88 14.58
C TRP A 65 -3.21 13.39 14.34
N GLN A 66 -2.15 12.78 14.88
CA GLN A 66 -1.93 11.33 14.79
C GLN A 66 -3.10 10.57 15.44
N GLY A 67 -3.67 11.06 16.54
CA GLY A 67 -4.85 10.46 17.16
C GLY A 67 -6.08 10.42 16.24
N VAL A 68 -6.27 11.43 15.38
CA VAL A 68 -7.34 11.44 14.37
C VAL A 68 -7.08 10.36 13.31
N VAL A 69 -5.85 10.32 12.79
CA VAL A 69 -5.45 9.37 11.76
C VAL A 69 -5.52 7.93 12.26
N ASP A 70 -5.13 7.66 13.51
CA ASP A 70 -5.23 6.35 14.14
C ASP A 70 -6.67 5.90 14.34
N ARG A 71 -7.60 6.85 14.53
CA ARG A 71 -9.04 6.55 14.58
C ARG A 71 -9.55 6.12 13.21
N THR A 72 -9.13 6.81 12.15
CA THR A 72 -9.45 6.42 10.77
C THR A 72 -8.91 5.03 10.45
N LEU A 73 -7.67 4.73 10.85
CA LEU A 73 -7.07 3.40 10.67
C LEU A 73 -7.85 2.30 11.39
N ARG A 74 -8.28 2.56 12.64
CA ARG A 74 -9.17 1.63 13.37
C ARG A 74 -10.49 1.40 12.67
N MET A 75 -11.11 2.45 12.12
CA MET A 75 -12.36 2.33 11.35
C MET A 75 -12.18 1.51 10.08
N LEU A 76 -11.05 1.66 9.37
CA LEU A 76 -10.72 0.83 8.21
C LEU A 76 -10.50 -0.63 8.61
N ALA A 77 -9.85 -0.88 9.74
CA ALA A 77 -9.58 -2.23 10.25
C ALA A 77 -10.82 -2.93 10.84
N SER A 78 -11.80 -2.21 11.38
CA SER A 78 -13.02 -2.80 11.96
C SER A 78 -14.22 -2.80 11.03
N GLY A 79 -14.17 -2.03 9.94
CA GLY A 79 -15.29 -1.80 9.02
C GLY A 79 -15.40 -2.80 7.86
N PRO A 80 -16.23 -2.50 6.84
CA PRO A 80 -16.39 -3.35 5.66
C PRO A 80 -15.08 -3.57 4.90
N PHE A 81 -14.08 -2.73 5.14
CA PHE A 81 -12.77 -2.84 4.52
C PHE A 81 -11.78 -3.74 5.25
N ARG A 82 -12.15 -4.36 6.38
CA ARG A 82 -11.25 -5.20 7.19
C ARG A 82 -10.51 -6.27 6.38
N LEU A 83 -11.19 -6.87 5.41
CA LEU A 83 -10.61 -7.95 4.59
C LEU A 83 -9.63 -7.45 3.52
N HIS A 84 -9.56 -6.14 3.29
CA HIS A 84 -8.64 -5.54 2.32
C HIS A 84 -7.31 -5.10 2.94
N PHE A 85 -7.21 -5.11 4.28
CA PHE A 85 -6.00 -4.69 5.00
C PHE A 85 -5.58 -5.77 6.02
N ILE A 86 -4.43 -6.39 5.79
CA ILE A 86 -3.84 -7.33 6.76
C ILE A 86 -3.17 -6.57 7.92
N ALA A 87 -2.45 -5.51 7.55
CA ALA A 87 -1.84 -4.57 8.47
C ALA A 87 -1.77 -3.22 7.78
N ALA A 88 -1.97 -2.16 8.55
CA ALA A 88 -1.82 -0.79 8.09
C ALA A 88 -1.10 0.02 9.17
N THR A 89 -0.29 0.97 8.73
CA THR A 89 0.30 2.00 9.58
C THR A 89 -0.04 3.33 8.95
N ALA A 90 -0.36 4.32 9.77
CA ALA A 90 -0.68 5.66 9.27
C ALA A 90 0.20 6.68 9.98
N ILE A 91 0.62 7.69 9.22
CA ILE A 91 1.54 8.73 9.69
C ILE A 91 1.02 10.09 9.25
N VAL A 92 1.09 11.07 10.15
CA VAL A 92 0.88 12.47 9.77
C VAL A 92 2.16 12.97 9.09
N GLY A 93 2.10 13.26 7.79
CA GLY A 93 3.18 13.96 7.09
C GLY A 93 3.22 15.45 7.44
N GLY A 94 4.41 16.04 7.48
CA GLY A 94 4.58 17.50 7.44
C GLY A 94 4.88 17.91 6.01
N ASN A 95 4.39 19.09 5.59
CA ASN A 95 4.91 19.76 4.41
C ASN A 95 6.32 20.32 4.68
#